data_AF-W7E741-F1
#
_entry.id   AF-W7E741-F1
#
_cell.length_a   1.000
_cell.length_b   1.000
_cell.length_c   1.000
_cell.angle_alpha   90.00
_cell.angle_beta   90.00
_cell.angle_gamma   90.00
#
_symmetry.space_group_name_H-M   'P 1'
#
loop_
_entity.id
_entity.type
_entity.pdbx_description
1 polymer ?
#
loop_
_entity_poly.entity_id
_entity_poly.type
_entity_poly.pdbx_seq_one_letter_code
_entity_poly.pdbx_strand_id
1 'polypeptide(L)'
;MKTAFLSAAALLLSTATADVAPAFPLPGGPTNLTITYNNNDTVSPQGELLPRPVTAQAPSISAPQLSSVSNSGLYLLLMIDIDVPRNNTRVPLIHWLAPNISLSSSSLNIPSPNPVPYLQPSPPVGDIPHAYNFILFEQPTGFQVPARYAGLSSNRVGFDVRAFVGEARLGGVIASGWLRVQNLT
;
A
#
# COMPACT_ATOMS: atom_id res chain seq x y z
N MET A 1 32.57 -52.78 8.10
CA MET A 1 32.46 -51.41 7.54
C MET A 1 30.98 -51.03 7.51
N LYS A 2 30.54 -50.08 8.35
CA LYS A 2 29.16 -49.57 8.37
C LYS A 2 29.20 -48.14 7.84
N THR A 3 28.68 -47.93 6.65
CA THR A 3 28.55 -46.60 6.03
C THR A 3 27.30 -45.92 6.60
N ALA A 4 27.49 -44.78 7.26
CA ALA A 4 26.43 -43.91 7.70
C ALA A 4 26.03 -42.98 6.55
N PHE A 5 24.74 -42.93 6.22
CA PHE A 5 24.18 -41.94 5.31
C PHE A 5 23.79 -40.71 6.13
N LEU A 6 24.44 -39.57 5.85
CA LEU A 6 24.05 -38.26 6.36
C LEU A 6 23.04 -37.66 5.37
N SER A 7 21.77 -37.60 5.75
CA SER A 7 20.77 -36.81 5.02
C SER A 7 20.86 -35.36 5.47
N ALA A 8 21.29 -34.46 4.59
CA ALA A 8 21.20 -33.03 4.79
C ALA A 8 19.77 -32.56 4.47
N ALA A 9 19.02 -32.12 5.48
CA ALA A 9 17.75 -31.45 5.28
C ALA A 9 18.02 -29.97 4.94
N ALA A 10 17.70 -29.55 3.71
CA ALA A 10 17.72 -28.15 3.33
C ALA A 10 16.46 -27.47 3.90
N LEU A 11 16.62 -26.57 4.87
CA LEU A 11 15.55 -25.65 5.27
C LEU A 11 15.34 -24.63 4.14
N LEU A 12 14.24 -24.73 3.41
CA LEU A 12 13.73 -23.64 2.58
C LEU A 12 13.12 -22.59 3.52
N LEU A 13 13.87 -21.53 3.82
CA LEU A 13 13.29 -20.32 4.39
C LEU A 13 12.41 -19.65 3.33
N SER A 14 11.10 -19.87 3.37
CA SER A 14 10.16 -19.07 2.59
C SER A 14 10.12 -17.67 3.21
N THR A 15 10.72 -16.69 2.54
CA THR A 15 10.43 -15.28 2.84
C THR A 15 8.99 -15.03 2.40
N ALA A 16 8.06 -14.96 3.36
CA ALA A 16 6.69 -14.57 3.06
C ALA A 16 6.72 -13.14 2.51
N THR A 17 6.39 -12.97 1.23
CA THR A 17 6.16 -11.64 0.65
C THR A 17 4.87 -11.10 1.22
N ALA A 18 4.85 -9.81 1.52
CA ALA A 18 3.66 -9.08 1.86
C ALA A 18 2.63 -9.15 0.73
N ASP A 19 1.35 -9.14 1.09
CA ASP A 19 0.28 -9.28 0.11
C ASP A 19 -0.09 -7.93 -0.51
N VAL A 20 -0.56 -8.02 -1.75
CA VAL A 20 -1.26 -6.97 -2.50
C VAL A 20 -2.50 -7.60 -3.12
N ALA A 21 -3.46 -6.77 -3.55
CA ALA A 21 -4.63 -7.25 -4.24
C ALA A 21 -4.26 -8.02 -5.52
N PRO A 22 -5.03 -9.05 -5.91
CA PRO A 22 -4.91 -9.66 -7.22
C PRO A 22 -4.92 -8.61 -8.33
N ALA A 23 -4.05 -8.76 -9.33
CA ALA A 23 -3.87 -7.83 -10.45
C ALA A 23 -3.31 -6.44 -10.11
N PHE A 24 -2.92 -6.14 -8.86
CA PHE A 24 -2.15 -4.93 -8.56
C PHE A 24 -0.83 -4.93 -9.37
N PRO A 25 -0.42 -3.80 -9.99
CA PRO A 25 0.64 -3.81 -10.99
C PRO A 25 2.06 -3.92 -10.42
N LEU A 26 2.24 -3.91 -9.10
CA LEU A 26 3.54 -4.08 -8.44
C LEU A 26 3.51 -5.33 -7.54
N PRO A 27 4.65 -6.01 -7.36
CA PRO A 27 4.76 -7.02 -6.31
C PRO A 27 4.64 -6.37 -4.93
N GLY A 28 4.15 -7.14 -3.95
CA GLY A 28 4.20 -6.73 -2.54
C GLY A 28 5.63 -6.68 -2.01
N GLY A 29 5.79 -6.01 -0.85
CA GLY A 29 7.09 -5.89 -0.19
C GLY A 29 7.51 -7.16 0.57
N PRO A 30 8.64 -7.14 1.28
CA PRO A 30 9.05 -8.25 2.17
C PRO A 30 8.24 -8.35 3.47
N THR A 31 7.45 -7.33 3.84
CA THR A 31 6.72 -7.29 5.13
C THR A 31 5.34 -6.65 5.00
N ASN A 32 4.37 -7.12 5.78
CA ASN A 32 3.01 -6.58 5.74
C ASN A 32 2.90 -5.26 6.54
N LEU A 33 2.10 -4.34 6.01
CA LEU A 33 1.58 -3.20 6.78
C LEU A 33 0.43 -3.67 7.67
N THR A 34 0.39 -3.14 8.89
CA THR A 34 -0.78 -3.22 9.75
C THR A 34 -1.60 -1.95 9.53
N ILE A 35 -2.82 -2.11 9.04
CA ILE A 35 -3.74 -1.01 8.75
C ILE A 35 -4.88 -1.06 9.77
N THR A 36 -5.03 0.00 10.55
CA THR A 36 -6.03 0.07 11.63
C THR A 36 -6.90 1.30 11.43
N TYR A 37 -8.21 1.08 11.31
CA TYR A 37 -9.19 2.16 11.28
C TYR A 37 -9.71 2.46 12.70
N ASN A 38 -10.52 3.52 12.81
CA ASN A 38 -11.15 3.91 14.07
C ASN A 38 -11.84 2.71 14.74
N ASN A 39 -11.86 2.69 16.08
CA ASN A 39 -12.29 1.58 16.95
C ASN A 39 -11.32 0.39 17.06
N ASN A 40 -10.07 0.54 16.63
CA ASN A 40 -9.05 -0.52 16.60
C ASN A 40 -9.38 -1.69 15.66
N ASP A 41 -10.25 -1.47 14.68
CA ASP A 41 -10.54 -2.42 13.61
C ASP A 41 -9.31 -2.54 12.71
N THR A 42 -8.52 -3.57 12.98
CA THR A 42 -7.29 -3.88 12.24
C THR A 42 -7.62 -4.85 11.13
N VAL A 43 -7.23 -4.49 9.90
CA VAL A 43 -7.40 -5.33 8.72
C VAL A 43 -6.69 -6.66 8.95
N SER A 44 -7.46 -7.75 9.04
CA SER A 44 -6.94 -9.10 9.24
C SER A 44 -7.95 -10.15 8.78
N PRO A 45 -7.65 -10.98 7.76
CA PRO A 45 -6.39 -11.05 7.01
C PRO A 45 -6.24 -9.88 6.01
N GLN A 46 -5.09 -9.81 5.33
CA GLN A 46 -4.94 -8.92 4.17
C GLN A 46 -6.06 -9.18 3.16
N GLY A 47 -6.65 -8.12 2.64
CA GLY A 47 -7.83 -8.18 1.76
C GLY A 47 -9.16 -8.35 2.49
N GLU A 48 -9.22 -8.14 3.81
CA GLU A 48 -10.49 -8.11 4.56
C GLU A 48 -11.49 -7.13 3.92
N LEU A 49 -12.77 -7.52 3.90
CA LEU A 49 -13.86 -6.64 3.45
C LEU A 49 -14.33 -5.77 4.62
N LEU A 50 -14.10 -4.46 4.51
CA LEU A 50 -14.56 -3.49 5.48
C LEU A 50 -15.84 -2.78 5.02
N PRO A 51 -16.76 -2.46 5.95
CA PRO A 51 -17.86 -1.54 5.69
C PRO A 51 -17.33 -0.15 5.34
N ARG A 52 -17.88 0.48 4.29
CA ARG A 52 -17.45 1.83 3.84
C ARG A 52 -17.39 2.88 4.97
N PRO A 53 -18.36 2.99 5.90
CA PRO A 53 -18.32 4.00 6.97
C PRO A 53 -17.08 3.92 7.88
N VAL A 54 -16.51 2.71 8.08
CA VAL A 54 -15.29 2.52 8.89
C VAL A 54 -14.11 3.29 8.30
N THR A 55 -14.09 3.44 6.97
CA THR A 55 -12.99 4.08 6.24
C THR A 55 -13.13 5.60 6.10
N ALA A 56 -14.09 6.23 6.80
CA ALA A 56 -14.38 7.66 6.69
C ALA A 56 -13.18 8.57 7.01
N GLN A 57 -12.32 8.15 7.94
CA GLN A 57 -11.07 8.81 8.26
C GLN A 57 -9.89 7.97 7.78
N ALA A 58 -8.74 8.63 7.56
CA ALA A 58 -7.51 7.92 7.23
C ALA A 58 -7.14 6.95 8.36
N PRO A 59 -6.64 5.73 8.05
CA PRO A 59 -6.24 4.77 9.07
C PRO A 59 -4.92 5.18 9.72
N SER A 60 -4.66 4.64 10.92
CA SER A 60 -3.30 4.53 11.42
C SER A 60 -2.61 3.34 10.76
N ILE A 61 -1.32 3.48 10.43
CA ILE A 61 -0.55 2.47 9.73
C ILE A 61 0.74 2.22 10.49
N SER A 62 1.06 0.95 10.71
CA SER A 62 2.37 0.54 11.24
C SER A 62 3.04 -0.49 10.34
N ALA A 63 4.37 -0.53 10.41
CA ALA A 63 5.23 -1.45 9.71
C ALA A 63 6.09 -2.21 10.74
N PRO A 64 5.51 -3.19 11.46
CA PRO A 64 6.12 -3.83 12.64
C PRO A 64 7.43 -4.57 12.35
N GLN A 65 7.59 -5.06 11.12
CA GLN A 65 8.77 -5.82 10.69
C GLN A 65 9.76 -4.97 9.88
N LEU A 66 9.47 -3.67 9.71
CA LEU A 66 10.37 -2.75 9.03
C LEU A 66 11.45 -2.31 10.03
N SER A 67 12.67 -2.81 9.85
CA SER A 67 13.84 -2.18 10.47
C SER A 67 14.05 -0.80 9.83
N SER A 68 14.75 0.12 10.48
CA SER A 68 15.04 1.43 9.89
C SER A 68 16.03 1.27 8.72
N VAL A 69 15.52 0.93 7.53
CA VAL A 69 16.32 0.57 6.33
C VAL A 69 16.49 1.72 5.34
N SER A 70 15.87 2.88 5.57
CA SER A 70 15.95 3.99 4.61
C SER A 70 17.24 4.80 4.77
N ASN A 71 17.96 5.01 3.67
CA ASN A 71 19.09 5.94 3.57
C ASN A 71 18.70 7.39 3.89
N SER A 72 17.46 7.76 3.56
CA SER A 72 16.91 9.10 3.80
C SER A 72 16.25 9.28 5.17
N GLY A 73 15.95 8.18 5.88
CA GLY A 73 15.10 8.19 7.07
C GLY A 73 13.60 8.38 6.78
N LEU A 74 13.20 8.51 5.51
CA LEU A 74 11.85 8.89 5.10
C LEU A 74 11.22 7.86 4.17
N TYR A 75 9.89 7.79 4.24
CA TYR A 75 9.08 6.87 3.46
C TYR A 75 7.99 7.62 2.68
N LEU A 76 7.47 6.94 1.66
CA LEU A 76 6.37 7.40 0.83
C LEU A 76 5.31 6.32 0.76
N LEU A 77 4.06 6.70 1.04
CA LEU A 77 2.90 5.82 0.97
C LEU A 77 2.00 6.20 -0.21
N LEU A 78 1.56 5.17 -0.94
CA LEU A 78 0.47 5.25 -1.89
C LEU A 78 -0.73 4.44 -1.36
N MET A 79 -1.94 4.98 -1.51
CA MET A 79 -3.19 4.21 -1.41
C MET A 79 -3.89 4.23 -2.76
N ILE A 80 -4.13 3.07 -3.37
CA ILE A 80 -4.62 2.96 -4.75
C ILE A 80 -5.80 1.96 -4.81
N ASP A 81 -6.93 2.42 -5.33
CA ASP A 81 -8.03 1.58 -5.82
C ASP A 81 -7.70 1.14 -7.26
N ILE A 82 -7.87 -0.13 -7.60
CA ILE A 82 -7.66 -0.64 -8.98
C ILE A 82 -8.97 -0.96 -9.72
N ASP A 83 -10.11 -0.76 -9.07
CA ASP A 83 -11.40 -1.29 -9.51
C ASP A 83 -12.39 -0.20 -9.96
N VAL A 84 -11.94 1.03 -10.25
CA VAL A 84 -12.87 2.07 -10.72
C VAL A 84 -13.45 1.70 -12.09
N PRO A 85 -14.78 1.59 -12.24
CA PRO A 85 -15.39 1.24 -13.52
C PRO A 85 -15.26 2.40 -14.52
N ARG A 86 -14.75 2.09 -15.71
CA ARG A 86 -14.65 3.04 -16.83
C ARG A 86 -14.75 2.29 -18.16
N ASN A 87 -15.73 2.65 -19.00
CA ASN A 87 -15.89 2.09 -20.35
C ASN A 87 -15.81 0.54 -20.39
N ASN A 88 -16.55 -0.15 -19.52
CA ASN A 88 -16.53 -1.61 -19.36
C ASN A 88 -15.18 -2.22 -18.95
N THR A 89 -14.26 -1.41 -18.44
CA THR A 89 -12.98 -1.82 -17.86
C THR A 89 -12.82 -1.29 -16.45
N ARG A 90 -11.75 -1.68 -15.76
CA ARG A 90 -11.38 -1.22 -14.42
C ARG A 90 -10.09 -0.41 -14.53
N VAL A 91 -10.04 0.76 -13.92
CA VAL A 91 -8.88 1.65 -13.95
C VAL A 91 -8.48 2.08 -12.54
N PRO A 92 -7.19 2.42 -12.31
CA PRO A 92 -6.76 2.82 -10.99
C PRO A 92 -7.24 4.22 -10.59
N LEU A 93 -7.41 4.45 -9.29
CA LEU A 93 -7.60 5.76 -8.67
C LEU A 93 -6.64 5.90 -7.49
N ILE A 94 -5.91 7.02 -7.44
CA ILE A 94 -5.06 7.32 -6.28
C ILE A 94 -5.87 7.98 -5.15
N HIS A 95 -6.01 7.27 -4.04
CA HIS A 95 -6.70 7.73 -2.83
C HIS A 95 -5.77 8.53 -1.91
N TRP A 96 -4.47 8.22 -1.88
CA TRP A 96 -3.51 8.90 -1.01
C TRP A 96 -2.11 8.86 -1.64
N LEU A 97 -1.41 10.01 -1.64
CA LEU A 97 0.03 10.12 -1.90
C LEU A 97 0.63 10.90 -0.74
N ALA A 98 1.31 10.21 0.16
CA ALA A 98 1.89 10.80 1.35
C ALA A 98 3.41 10.59 1.40
N PRO A 99 4.21 11.62 1.04
CA PRO A 99 5.65 11.60 1.23
C PRO A 99 6.05 12.02 2.66
N ASN A 100 7.36 12.00 2.93
CA ASN A 100 7.99 12.49 4.15
C ASN A 100 7.51 11.79 5.44
N ILE A 101 7.12 10.53 5.31
CA ILE A 101 6.68 9.72 6.44
C ILE A 101 7.91 9.31 7.25
N SER A 102 7.88 9.52 8.57
CA SER A 102 8.89 8.98 9.48
C SER A 102 8.38 7.74 10.20
N LEU A 103 9.30 6.86 10.61
CA LEU A 103 8.99 5.65 11.37
C LEU A 103 9.36 5.85 12.84
N SER A 104 8.40 5.65 13.75
CA SER A 104 8.61 5.72 15.20
C SER A 104 8.02 4.50 15.88
N SER A 105 8.88 3.65 16.47
CA SER A 105 8.44 2.42 17.15
C SER A 105 7.47 1.59 16.32
N SER A 106 7.80 1.38 15.04
CA SER A 106 6.98 0.77 13.98
C SER A 106 5.78 1.57 13.44
N SER A 107 5.34 2.62 14.11
CA SER A 107 4.25 3.49 13.63
C SER A 107 4.74 4.40 12.52
N LEU A 108 3.95 4.55 11.45
CA LEU A 108 4.18 5.53 10.39
C LEU A 108 3.59 6.87 10.80
N ASN A 109 4.44 7.87 11.02
CA ASN A 109 4.02 9.24 11.24
C ASN A 109 3.82 9.92 9.89
N ILE A 110 2.57 10.01 9.46
CA ILE A 110 2.22 10.57 8.15
C ILE A 110 1.95 12.07 8.30
N PRO A 111 2.81 12.96 7.76
CA PRO A 111 2.63 14.40 7.90
C PRO A 111 1.45 14.89 7.06
N SER A 112 0.94 16.08 7.38
CA SER A 112 -0.04 16.80 6.56
C SER A 112 0.43 18.25 6.32
N PRO A 113 0.01 18.90 5.22
CA PRO A 113 -0.82 18.38 4.12
C PRO A 113 -0.06 17.42 3.19
N ASN A 114 -0.79 16.55 2.49
CA ASN A 114 -0.22 15.65 1.48
C ASN A 114 -0.50 16.14 0.05
N PRO A 115 0.39 15.87 -0.93
CA PRO A 115 0.16 16.17 -2.34
C PRO A 115 -1.17 15.63 -2.88
N VAL A 116 -1.54 14.41 -2.46
CA VAL A 116 -2.88 13.86 -2.67
C VAL A 116 -3.40 13.45 -1.31
N PRO A 117 -4.24 14.26 -0.63
CA PRO A 117 -4.81 13.90 0.67
C PRO A 117 -5.65 12.64 0.59
N TYR A 118 -5.74 11.91 1.71
CA TYR A 118 -6.60 10.73 1.84
C TYR A 118 -8.02 11.04 1.34
N LEU A 119 -8.50 10.21 0.42
CA LEU A 119 -9.88 10.19 -0.05
C LEU A 119 -10.50 8.89 0.46
N GLN A 120 -11.63 8.99 1.15
CA GLN A 120 -12.37 7.81 1.60
C GLN A 120 -12.68 6.88 0.41
N PRO A 121 -12.53 5.55 0.57
CA PRO A 121 -13.15 4.55 -0.29
C PRO A 121 -14.60 4.90 -0.67
N SER A 122 -14.88 4.99 -1.96
CA SER A 122 -16.20 5.34 -2.48
C SER A 122 -16.55 4.49 -3.70
N PRO A 123 -16.58 3.15 -3.57
CA PRO A 123 -17.03 2.31 -4.66
C PRO A 123 -18.51 2.65 -4.98
N PRO A 124 -18.93 2.61 -6.25
CA PRO A 124 -20.32 2.87 -6.61
C PRO A 124 -21.28 1.92 -5.89
N VAL A 125 -22.50 2.39 -5.59
CA VAL A 125 -23.52 1.54 -4.96
C VAL A 125 -23.84 0.36 -5.87
N GLY A 126 -23.81 -0.85 -5.31
CA GLY A 126 -24.11 -2.08 -6.04
C GLY A 126 -22.99 -2.62 -6.91
N ASP A 127 -21.82 -1.97 -6.93
CA ASP A 127 -20.63 -2.53 -7.58
C ASP A 127 -19.99 -3.66 -6.74
N ILE A 128 -19.02 -4.34 -7.32
CA ILE A 128 -18.17 -5.30 -6.60
C ILE A 128 -17.44 -4.61 -5.42
N PRO A 129 -16.92 -5.36 -4.45
CA PRO A 129 -15.95 -4.81 -3.53
C PRO A 129 -14.69 -4.36 -4.28
N HIS A 130 -14.30 -3.09 -4.12
CA HIS A 130 -13.07 -2.54 -4.69
C HIS A 130 -11.87 -2.87 -3.78
N ALA A 131 -10.70 -3.10 -4.36
CA ALA A 131 -9.46 -3.40 -3.67
C ALA A 131 -8.57 -2.15 -3.52
N TYR A 132 -8.29 -1.79 -2.27
CA TYR A 132 -7.48 -0.62 -1.90
C TYR A 132 -6.12 -1.08 -1.39
N ASN A 133 -5.08 -0.75 -2.15
CA ASN A 133 -3.71 -1.19 -1.93
C ASN A 133 -2.90 -0.08 -1.28
N PHE A 134 -2.30 -0.37 -0.13
CA PHE A 134 -1.37 0.48 0.61
C PHE A 134 0.05 0.03 0.33
N ILE A 135 0.83 0.87 -0.33
CA ILE A 135 2.16 0.52 -0.81
C ILE A 135 3.16 1.51 -0.24
N LEU A 136 4.13 1.00 0.53
CA LEU A 136 5.18 1.78 1.15
C LEU A 136 6.49 1.63 0.38
N PHE A 137 7.15 2.75 0.13
CA PHE A 137 8.47 2.84 -0.47
C PHE A 137 9.43 3.57 0.47
N GLU A 138 10.72 3.25 0.35
CA GLU A 138 11.76 4.18 0.79
C GLU A 138 11.67 5.44 -0.08
N GLN A 139 11.68 6.61 0.56
CA GLN A 139 11.67 7.87 -0.16
C GLN A 139 13.11 8.25 -0.56
N PRO A 140 13.38 8.55 -1.84
CA PRO A 140 14.70 9.02 -2.27
C PRO A 140 15.14 10.29 -1.54
N THR A 141 16.44 10.43 -1.31
CA THR A 141 17.01 11.67 -0.76
C THR A 141 16.69 12.86 -1.66
N GLY A 142 16.18 13.95 -1.08
CA GLY A 142 15.78 15.14 -1.84
C GLY A 142 14.53 14.94 -2.70
N PHE A 143 13.72 13.91 -2.42
CA PHE A 143 12.50 13.61 -3.18
C PHE A 143 11.59 14.84 -3.34
N GLN A 144 11.08 14.97 -4.56
CA GLN A 144 9.99 15.87 -4.92
C GLN A 144 9.01 15.07 -5.77
N VAL A 145 7.71 15.36 -5.62
CA VAL A 145 6.71 14.78 -6.53
C VAL A 145 7.01 15.26 -7.95
N PRO A 146 7.11 14.36 -8.95
CA PRO A 146 7.41 14.78 -10.32
C PRO A 146 6.37 15.78 -10.83
N ALA A 147 6.82 16.84 -11.49
CA ALA A 147 5.99 18.00 -11.83
C ALA A 147 4.72 17.67 -12.62
N ARG A 148 4.73 16.61 -13.44
CA ARG A 148 3.54 16.15 -14.18
C ARG A 148 2.39 15.68 -13.28
N TYR A 149 2.68 15.35 -12.02
CA TYR A 149 1.71 14.97 -11.00
C TYR A 149 1.32 16.16 -10.12
N ALA A 150 1.74 17.38 -10.46
CA ALA A 150 1.16 18.58 -9.86
C ALA A 150 -0.35 18.61 -10.13
N GLY A 151 -1.15 18.84 -9.10
CA GLY A 151 -2.62 18.84 -9.21
C GLY A 151 -3.25 17.44 -9.28
N LEU A 152 -2.50 16.36 -9.06
CA LEU A 152 -3.02 14.98 -9.05
C LEU A 152 -4.20 14.80 -8.08
N SER A 153 -4.27 15.60 -7.01
CA SER A 153 -5.40 15.60 -6.07
C SER A 153 -6.75 15.91 -6.71
N SER A 154 -6.77 16.64 -7.83
CA SER A 154 -7.97 17.00 -8.61
C SER A 154 -8.23 16.06 -9.80
N ASN A 155 -7.26 15.23 -10.21
CA ASN A 155 -7.38 14.32 -11.34
C ASN A 155 -6.81 12.92 -11.02
N ARG A 156 -7.50 12.21 -10.13
CA ARG A 156 -6.99 10.96 -9.51
C ARG A 156 -7.21 9.69 -10.33
N VAL A 157 -8.19 9.69 -11.26
CA VAL A 157 -8.62 8.50 -12.03
C VAL A 157 -7.65 8.23 -13.18
N GLY A 158 -7.35 6.96 -13.43
CA GLY A 158 -6.38 6.53 -14.43
C GLY A 158 -4.93 6.66 -13.98
N PHE A 159 -4.68 6.71 -12.67
CA PHE A 159 -3.34 6.85 -12.13
C PHE A 159 -2.45 5.65 -12.49
N ASP A 160 -1.43 5.88 -13.33
CA ASP A 160 -0.44 4.86 -13.68
C ASP A 160 0.62 4.74 -12.58
N VAL A 161 0.46 3.71 -11.75
CA VAL A 161 1.34 3.41 -10.62
C VAL A 161 2.77 3.12 -11.07
N ARG A 162 2.96 2.36 -12.16
CA ARG A 162 4.31 1.99 -12.65
C ARG A 162 5.03 3.21 -13.21
N ALA A 163 4.31 4.04 -13.98
CA ALA A 163 4.87 5.29 -14.48
C ALA A 163 5.25 6.24 -13.34
N PHE A 164 4.44 6.32 -12.28
CA PHE A 164 4.77 7.14 -11.10
C PHE A 164 6.04 6.64 -10.42
N VAL A 165 6.12 5.34 -10.11
CA VAL A 165 7.30 4.71 -9.48
C VAL A 165 8.57 5.00 -10.29
N GLY A 166 8.53 4.82 -11.61
CA GLY A 166 9.68 5.06 -12.49
C GLY A 166 10.15 6.52 -12.46
N GLU A 167 9.24 7.49 -12.55
CA GLU A 167 9.63 8.90 -12.58
C GLU A 167 9.96 9.51 -11.23
N ALA A 168 9.29 9.03 -10.19
CA ALA A 168 9.61 9.33 -8.80
C ALA A 168 10.94 8.69 -8.37
N ARG A 169 11.54 7.82 -9.21
CA ARG A 169 12.75 7.05 -8.94
C ARG A 169 12.64 6.24 -7.66
N LEU A 170 11.47 5.67 -7.42
CA LEU A 170 11.22 4.81 -6.28
C LEU A 170 11.84 3.43 -6.52
N GLY A 171 12.36 2.85 -5.44
CA GLY A 171 12.87 1.48 -5.45
C GLY A 171 11.74 0.44 -5.39
N GLY A 172 12.09 -0.77 -4.94
CA GLY A 172 11.11 -1.81 -4.66
C GLY A 172 10.16 -1.43 -3.53
N VAL A 173 8.98 -2.06 -3.52
CA VAL A 173 8.04 -1.97 -2.40
C VAL A 173 8.69 -2.58 -1.15
N ILE A 174 8.68 -1.85 -0.04
CA ILE A 174 9.34 -2.30 1.22
C ILE A 174 8.32 -2.85 2.24
N ALA A 175 7.07 -2.44 2.12
CA ALA A 175 5.95 -3.02 2.84
C ALA A 175 4.66 -2.77 2.06
N SER A 176 3.71 -3.69 2.16
CA SER A 176 2.39 -3.52 1.55
C SER A 176 1.28 -4.09 2.43
N GLY A 177 0.08 -3.60 2.19
CA GLY A 177 -1.13 -4.20 2.70
C GLY A 177 -2.30 -3.79 1.82
N TRP A 178 -3.42 -4.48 1.94
CA TRP A 178 -4.60 -4.14 1.17
C TRP A 178 -5.87 -4.58 1.90
N LEU A 179 -6.98 -3.95 1.51
CA LEU A 179 -8.31 -4.25 2.02
C LEU A 179 -9.33 -4.08 0.90
N ARG A 180 -10.54 -4.59 1.13
CA ARG A 180 -11.67 -4.37 0.23
C ARG A 180 -12.72 -3.49 0.90
N VAL A 181 -13.38 -2.66 0.10
CA VAL A 181 -14.57 -1.93 0.54
C VAL A 181 -15.65 -2.11 -0.49
N GLN A 182 -16.88 -2.30 -0.01
CA GLN A 182 -18.07 -2.29 -0.85
C GLN A 182 -19.06 -1.25 -0.33
N ASN A 183 -19.79 -0.60 -1.24
CA ASN A 183 -20.87 0.29 -0.89
C ASN A 183 -22.21 -0.38 -1.21
N LEU A 184 -22.93 -0.78 -0.17
CA LEU A 184 -24.18 -1.53 -0.29
C LEU A 184 -25.43 -0.64 -0.30
N THR A 185 -25.29 0.63 0.08
CA THR A 185 -26.40 1.59 0.24
C THR A 185 -26.00 2.99 -0.19
#